data_AF-A0AAU9WIJ4-F1
#
_entry.id   AF-A0AAU9WIJ4-F1
#
_cell.length_a   1.000
_cell.length_b   1.000
_cell.length_c   1.000
_cell.angle_alpha   90.00
_cell.angle_beta   90.00
_cell.angle_gamma   90.00
#
_symmetry.space_group_name_H-M   'P 1'
#
loop_
_entity.id
_entity.type
_entity.pdbx_description
1 polymer ?
#
loop_
_entity_poly.entity_id
_entity_poly.type
_entity_poly.pdbx_seq_one_letter_code
_entity_poly.pdbx_strand_id
1 'polypeptide(L)'
;VLVGNDDRNSVVKHVVYGLLTRYLRFLPQTHQGLVCMRTEVFGVKQKPENLALRKATAQSSTFNNIADNVYGVSGNAVDGNPDTNFLKGSCSHTSKENPSWWRVDLGSDHVGVSEIHIVNRFSQHVVTEDYKITFGGSDDVSLNPPCGGLYDFHNFTASAVCFTNPLKTGRYVGISTTKEQSLQLCEVEVYSRENLAFRKPTYQQTKTLENGTSDRAVDGNSNMDFWGGSCSFVQKNPFPWWRVDLGQDEIVTEVYVVGLLDVDRLRQFEIRVGSITDTSMTSPKCGRAATHNLPKGVGLSFFCHPSLKGRYVTIRDVRGGRSGFNLCEVEVYSEQRVYGNYDCLLTACHSQAIGVTSSDAIPDGSFSASSSYNNNRRPSVGRLNQNSWGWLPKTNTNHSDYLQIDLLYDYVICAVATQGANGGDQWITKYKIQLSLNSTTFNIYRENNTEKVFNGNSGRNDIVKHGLREYALAKFIRFVPTEYYGFKALRVEVYGVLLSTG
;
A
#
# COMPACT_ATOMS: atom_id res chain seq x y z
N VAL A 1 -24.41 -15.41 -1.49
CA VAL A 1 -25.61 -14.56 -1.27
C VAL A 1 -25.54 -14.06 0.16
N LEU A 2 -25.56 -12.75 0.37
CA LEU A 2 -25.48 -12.13 1.70
C LEU A 2 -26.89 -11.85 2.20
N VAL A 3 -27.12 -12.06 3.50
CA VAL A 3 -28.45 -11.83 4.12
C VAL A 3 -28.65 -10.33 4.34
N GLY A 4 -29.77 -9.78 3.87
CA GLY A 4 -30.11 -8.37 4.06
C GLY A 4 -30.62 -8.05 5.46
N ASN A 5 -30.91 -6.78 5.71
CA ASN A 5 -31.65 -6.33 6.89
C ASN A 5 -33.15 -6.68 6.77
N ASP A 6 -33.73 -7.19 7.84
CA ASP A 6 -35.15 -7.61 7.89
C ASP A 6 -36.07 -6.48 8.40
N ASP A 7 -35.50 -5.35 8.82
CA ASP A 7 -36.23 -4.18 9.28
C ASP A 7 -35.52 -2.87 8.86
N ARG A 8 -36.12 -1.74 9.24
CA ARG A 8 -35.69 -0.38 8.86
C ARG A 8 -34.51 0.19 9.68
N ASN A 9 -34.13 -0.46 10.77
CA ASN A 9 -33.19 0.04 11.78
C ASN A 9 -31.98 -0.87 11.99
N SER A 10 -32.06 -2.16 11.65
CA SER A 10 -30.98 -3.11 11.84
C SER A 10 -29.86 -2.92 10.83
N VAL A 11 -28.62 -2.92 11.33
CA VAL A 11 -27.40 -2.93 10.53
C VAL A 11 -26.90 -4.37 10.45
N VAL A 12 -26.88 -4.94 9.25
CA VAL A 12 -26.35 -6.29 9.02
C VAL A 12 -24.96 -6.17 8.38
N LYS A 13 -23.94 -6.68 9.08
CA LYS A 13 -22.54 -6.65 8.63
C LYS A 13 -22.15 -8.01 8.06
N HIS A 14 -21.43 -8.00 6.94
CA HIS A 14 -20.86 -9.19 6.32
C HIS A 14 -19.37 -9.00 6.13
N VAL A 15 -18.58 -9.96 6.61
CA VAL A 15 -17.15 -10.01 6.32
C VAL A 15 -16.96 -10.86 5.07
N VAL A 16 -16.36 -10.27 4.04
CA VAL A 16 -16.12 -10.93 2.76
C VAL A 16 -14.62 -11.17 2.63
N TYR A 17 -14.21 -12.43 2.73
CA TYR A 17 -12.80 -12.83 2.62
C TYR A 17 -12.37 -13.02 1.17
N GLY A 18 -11.11 -12.71 0.86
CA GLY A 18 -10.50 -12.98 -0.45
C GLY A 18 -10.97 -12.06 -1.59
N LEU A 19 -11.61 -10.94 -1.28
CA LEU A 19 -12.10 -9.98 -2.26
C LEU A 19 -11.12 -8.80 -2.39
N LEU A 20 -10.31 -8.80 -3.45
CA LEU A 20 -9.55 -7.63 -3.91
C LEU A 20 -10.40 -6.91 -4.97
N THR A 21 -10.76 -5.64 -4.75
CA THR A 21 -11.59 -4.90 -5.70
C THR A 21 -11.42 -3.39 -5.62
N ARG A 22 -11.43 -2.73 -6.78
CA ARG A 22 -11.52 -1.26 -6.92
C ARG A 22 -12.97 -0.76 -6.99
N TYR A 23 -13.92 -1.59 -7.42
CA TYR A 23 -15.33 -1.22 -7.56
C TYR A 23 -16.25 -2.29 -6.97
N LEU A 24 -17.11 -1.90 -6.04
CA LEU A 24 -18.06 -2.81 -5.41
C LEU A 24 -19.48 -2.47 -5.88
N ARG A 25 -20.20 -3.47 -6.41
CA ARG A 25 -21.61 -3.32 -6.81
C ARG A 25 -22.48 -4.22 -5.96
N PHE A 26 -23.47 -3.63 -5.31
CA PHE A 26 -24.49 -4.37 -4.60
C PHE A 26 -25.64 -4.71 -5.53
N LEU A 27 -26.04 -5.99 -5.55
CA LEU A 27 -27.13 -6.50 -6.38
C LEU A 27 -28.23 -7.04 -5.46
N PRO A 28 -29.23 -6.22 -5.09
CA PRO A 28 -30.34 -6.67 -4.26
C PRO A 28 -31.10 -7.79 -4.98
N GLN A 29 -31.22 -8.94 -4.33
CA GLN A 29 -31.94 -10.10 -4.86
C GLN A 29 -33.41 -10.10 -4.42
N THR A 30 -33.66 -9.68 -3.19
CA THR A 30 -34.98 -9.63 -2.55
C THR A 30 -35.14 -8.31 -1.80
N HIS A 31 -36.32 -7.69 -1.86
CA HIS A 31 -36.60 -6.39 -1.25
C HIS A 31 -38.08 -6.26 -0.86
N GLN A 32 -38.38 -5.42 0.14
CA GLN A 32 -39.76 -5.02 0.48
C GLN A 32 -40.07 -3.64 -0.12
N GLY A 33 -41.02 -3.58 -1.05
CA GLY A 33 -41.34 -2.34 -1.78
C GLY A 33 -40.28 -1.98 -2.81
N LEU A 34 -39.79 -0.73 -2.78
CA LEU A 34 -38.69 -0.26 -3.63
C LEU A 34 -37.32 -0.58 -3.01
N VAL A 35 -36.31 -0.75 -3.85
CA VAL A 35 -34.93 -0.95 -3.40
C VAL A 35 -34.37 0.36 -2.85
N CYS A 36 -34.17 0.40 -1.54
CA CYS A 36 -33.48 1.48 -0.84
C CYS A 36 -32.35 0.87 0.00
N MET A 37 -31.13 1.41 -0.14
CA MET A 37 -29.98 0.89 0.61
C MET A 37 -29.05 2.02 1.04
N ARG A 38 -28.49 1.89 2.25
CA ARG A 38 -27.32 2.65 2.71
C ARG A 38 -26.23 1.64 3.01
N THR A 39 -25.05 1.87 2.47
CA THR A 39 -23.93 0.92 2.59
C THR A 39 -22.65 1.64 2.90
N GLU A 40 -21.85 0.99 3.72
CA GLU A 40 -20.48 1.37 4.02
C GLU A 40 -19.59 0.17 3.72
N VAL A 41 -18.44 0.41 3.09
CA VAL A 41 -17.50 -0.63 2.67
C VAL A 41 -16.17 -0.35 3.35
N PHE A 42 -15.66 -1.36 4.06
CA PHE A 42 -14.39 -1.30 4.76
C PHE A 42 -13.37 -2.22 4.06
N GLY A 43 -12.17 -1.72 3.80
CA GLY A 43 -11.09 -2.47 3.16
C GLY A 43 -9.72 -1.87 3.47
N VAL A 44 -8.66 -2.65 3.27
CA VAL A 44 -7.27 -2.22 3.47
C VAL A 44 -6.60 -2.02 2.12
N LYS A 45 -5.87 -0.92 1.93
CA LYS A 45 -5.08 -0.66 0.72
C LYS A 45 -3.89 -1.62 0.68
N GLN A 46 -3.77 -2.43 -0.38
CA GLN A 46 -2.59 -3.26 -0.61
C GLN A 46 -1.39 -2.34 -0.89
N LYS A 47 -0.34 -2.37 -0.06
CA LYS A 47 0.90 -1.61 -0.33
C LYS A 47 1.72 -2.36 -1.38
N PRO A 48 2.07 -1.75 -2.52
CA PRO A 48 3.06 -2.30 -3.46
C PRO A 48 4.46 -2.34 -2.82
N GLU A 49 5.43 -2.99 -3.46
CA GLU A 49 6.84 -2.92 -3.05
C GLU A 49 7.35 -1.46 -3.15
N ASN A 50 7.90 -0.93 -2.05
CA ASN A 50 8.55 0.39 -2.05
C ASN A 50 9.93 0.29 -2.73
N LEU A 51 10.00 0.74 -3.98
CA LEU A 51 11.21 0.75 -4.81
C LEU A 51 12.33 1.64 -4.27
N ALA A 52 12.00 2.65 -3.45
CA ALA A 52 12.97 3.56 -2.88
C ALA A 52 13.64 3.02 -1.61
N LEU A 53 13.06 1.99 -0.98
CA LEU A 53 13.54 1.46 0.30
C LEU A 53 15.03 1.11 0.25
N ARG A 54 15.82 1.77 1.11
CA ARG A 54 17.27 1.62 1.27
C ARG A 54 18.09 1.89 0.01
N LYS A 55 17.54 2.61 -0.95
CA LYS A 55 18.26 3.03 -2.15
C LYS A 55 19.23 4.18 -1.87
N ALA A 56 20.15 4.41 -2.80
CA ALA A 56 21.10 5.50 -2.70
C ALA A 56 20.38 6.85 -2.84
N THR A 57 20.69 7.78 -1.95
CA THR A 57 20.08 9.11 -1.91
C THR A 57 21.13 10.20 -1.90
N ALA A 58 20.74 11.40 -2.31
CA ALA A 58 21.54 12.61 -2.18
C ALA A 58 20.63 13.79 -1.86
N GLN A 59 21.18 14.82 -1.24
CA GLN A 59 20.48 16.05 -0.92
C GLN A 59 21.41 17.26 -1.03
N SER A 60 20.84 18.46 -1.17
CA SER A 60 21.59 19.71 -1.40
C SER A 60 22.58 20.00 -0.27
N SER A 61 22.16 19.76 0.97
CA SER A 61 22.98 19.84 2.17
C SER A 61 22.39 19.01 3.29
N THR A 62 23.16 18.79 4.36
CA THR A 62 22.74 18.03 5.53
C THR A 62 22.73 18.92 6.76
N PHE A 63 21.57 19.04 7.38
CA PHE A 63 21.44 19.65 8.70
C PHE A 63 21.59 18.59 9.78
N ASN A 64 22.52 18.82 10.72
CA ASN A 64 22.78 17.95 11.86
C ASN A 64 22.48 18.71 13.15
N ASN A 65 21.67 18.13 14.03
CA ASN A 65 21.51 18.61 15.38
C ASN A 65 22.53 17.90 16.28
N ILE A 66 23.70 18.54 16.40
CA ILE A 66 24.84 18.02 17.18
C ILE A 66 24.49 17.91 18.67
N ALA A 67 23.64 18.82 19.20
CA ALA A 67 23.28 18.83 20.61
C ALA A 67 22.51 17.56 21.02
N ASP A 68 21.66 17.05 20.14
CA ASP A 68 20.84 15.86 20.38
C ASP A 68 21.40 14.59 19.70
N ASN A 69 22.58 14.67 19.07
CA ASN A 69 23.20 13.59 18.29
C ASN A 69 22.28 13.04 17.18
N VAL A 70 21.58 13.94 16.48
CA VAL A 70 20.62 13.62 15.42
C VAL A 70 21.14 14.14 14.08
N TYR A 71 21.19 13.27 13.07
CA TYR A 71 21.72 13.59 11.75
C TYR A 71 20.63 13.51 10.70
N GLY A 72 20.39 14.61 9.96
CA GLY A 72 19.39 14.69 8.91
C GLY A 72 19.85 14.16 7.56
N VAL A 73 20.53 13.02 7.54
CA VAL A 73 21.10 12.44 6.31
C VAL A 73 19.99 12.02 5.33
N SER A 74 20.28 12.08 4.03
CA SER A 74 19.30 11.81 2.97
C SER A 74 18.71 10.41 3.03
N GLY A 75 19.45 9.42 3.55
CA GLY A 75 19.02 8.02 3.65
C GLY A 75 17.86 7.78 4.62
N ASN A 76 17.66 8.67 5.60
CA ASN A 76 16.55 8.54 6.56
C ASN A 76 15.20 8.59 5.86
N ALA A 77 15.09 9.31 4.74
CA ALA A 77 13.83 9.41 3.98
C ALA A 77 13.44 8.11 3.25
N VAL A 78 14.27 7.07 3.26
CA VAL A 78 14.00 5.79 2.56
C VAL A 78 14.37 4.60 3.44
N ASP A 79 14.37 4.76 4.76
CA ASP A 79 14.78 3.71 5.68
C ASP A 79 13.61 2.80 6.11
N GLY A 80 12.38 3.17 5.76
CA GLY A 80 11.14 2.45 6.09
C GLY A 80 10.55 2.88 7.44
N ASN A 81 11.02 3.97 8.04
CA ASN A 81 10.53 4.52 9.28
C ASN A 81 9.79 5.86 9.04
N PRO A 82 8.45 5.86 8.99
CA PRO A 82 7.68 7.08 8.74
C PRO A 82 7.49 7.96 9.99
N ASP A 83 8.29 7.79 11.06
CA ASP A 83 8.17 8.59 12.27
C ASP A 83 8.47 10.07 11.94
N THR A 84 7.49 10.92 12.19
CA THR A 84 7.55 12.34 11.81
C THR A 84 8.36 13.17 12.81
N ASN A 85 8.87 12.58 13.90
CA ASN A 85 9.71 13.25 14.88
C ASN A 85 11.19 13.20 14.50
N PHE A 86 11.71 14.32 14.00
CA PHE A 86 13.13 14.47 13.65
C PHE A 86 14.09 14.09 14.78
N LEU A 87 13.76 14.38 16.06
CA LEU A 87 14.64 14.08 17.18
C LEU A 87 14.86 12.57 17.40
N LYS A 88 14.05 11.72 16.78
CA LYS A 88 14.24 10.27 16.78
C LYS A 88 15.14 9.78 15.63
N GLY A 89 15.71 10.69 14.83
CA GLY A 89 16.61 10.36 13.72
C GLY A 89 15.93 9.80 12.48
N SER A 90 14.59 9.93 12.38
CA SER A 90 13.80 9.28 11.33
C SER A 90 13.63 10.12 10.07
N CYS A 91 14.12 11.37 10.02
CA CYS A 91 13.91 12.25 8.88
C CYS A 91 15.21 12.78 8.31
N SER A 92 15.25 12.92 6.99
CA SER A 92 16.23 13.73 6.27
C SER A 92 15.93 15.21 6.48
N HIS A 93 16.97 16.04 6.43
CA HIS A 93 16.85 17.47 6.68
C HIS A 93 17.98 18.24 5.98
N THR A 94 17.61 19.21 5.13
CA THR A 94 18.57 20.12 4.51
C THR A 94 18.76 21.39 5.33
N SER A 95 19.86 22.12 5.10
CA SER A 95 19.94 23.52 5.52
C SER A 95 18.92 24.37 4.74
N LYS A 96 18.71 25.60 5.19
CA LYS A 96 17.80 26.54 4.51
C LYS A 96 18.48 27.09 3.25
N GLU A 97 18.01 26.67 2.07
CA GLU A 97 18.55 27.02 0.75
C GLU A 97 17.43 27.28 -0.28
N ASN A 98 17.78 27.82 -1.45
CA ASN A 98 16.86 28.06 -2.56
C ASN A 98 17.41 27.55 -3.92
N PRO A 99 16.95 26.40 -4.44
CA PRO A 99 16.08 25.43 -3.79
C PRO A 99 16.87 24.48 -2.89
N SER A 100 16.27 24.07 -1.77
CA SER A 100 16.69 22.84 -1.09
C SER A 100 16.16 21.65 -1.88
N TRP A 101 16.98 20.61 -2.08
CA TRP A 101 16.58 19.44 -2.87
C TRP A 101 17.04 18.12 -2.24
N TRP A 102 16.30 17.06 -2.54
CA TRP A 102 16.58 15.67 -2.19
C TRP A 102 16.26 14.79 -3.39
N ARG A 103 17.01 13.69 -3.56
CA ARG A 103 16.75 12.68 -4.58
C ARG A 103 17.04 11.26 -4.11
N VAL A 104 16.39 10.30 -4.76
CA VAL A 104 16.70 8.87 -4.67
C VAL A 104 17.03 8.29 -6.05
N ASP A 105 18.05 7.44 -6.10
CA ASP A 105 18.46 6.65 -7.27
C ASP A 105 17.82 5.26 -7.20
N LEU A 106 16.86 4.98 -8.08
CA LEU A 106 16.16 3.70 -8.14
C LEU A 106 17.04 2.56 -8.69
N GLY A 107 18.20 2.89 -9.27
CA GLY A 107 19.23 1.95 -9.73
C GLY A 107 19.12 1.54 -11.20
N SER A 108 18.06 1.96 -11.90
CA SER A 108 17.88 1.74 -13.34
C SER A 108 17.02 2.87 -13.92
N ASP A 109 17.31 3.29 -15.14
CA ASP A 109 16.54 4.25 -15.94
C ASP A 109 15.25 3.65 -16.54
N HIS A 110 15.05 2.34 -16.36
CA HIS A 110 13.87 1.61 -16.83
C HIS A 110 12.83 1.36 -15.73
N VAL A 111 12.93 2.03 -14.58
CA VAL A 111 11.99 1.84 -13.48
C VAL A 111 10.70 2.60 -13.77
N GLY A 112 9.62 1.89 -14.01
CA GLY A 112 8.31 2.48 -14.23
C GLY A 112 7.66 2.93 -12.92
N VAL A 113 7.63 4.23 -12.64
CA VAL A 113 7.10 4.76 -11.37
C VAL A 113 5.63 5.14 -11.51
N SER A 114 4.76 4.52 -10.71
CA SER A 114 3.31 4.77 -10.79
C SER A 114 2.81 5.77 -9.75
N GLU A 115 3.34 5.69 -8.53
CA GLU A 115 2.94 6.50 -7.38
C GLU A 115 4.18 6.84 -6.56
N ILE A 116 4.29 8.08 -6.11
CA ILE A 116 5.30 8.49 -5.12
C ILE A 116 4.52 9.04 -3.95
N HIS A 117 4.70 8.47 -2.76
CA HIS A 117 4.09 8.93 -1.51
C HIS A 117 5.17 9.56 -0.64
N ILE A 118 4.86 10.69 -0.02
CA ILE A 118 5.80 11.44 0.82
C ILE A 118 5.24 11.51 2.24
N VAL A 119 6.11 11.51 3.23
CA VAL A 119 5.80 11.79 4.64
C VAL A 119 6.78 12.85 5.10
N ASN A 120 6.26 13.98 5.60
CA ASN A 120 7.06 15.09 6.10
C ASN A 120 7.07 15.11 7.64
N ARG A 121 8.00 15.85 8.23
CA ARG A 121 8.19 16.03 9.68
C ARG A 121 6.99 16.73 10.33
N PHE A 122 6.70 16.35 11.56
CA PHE A 122 5.84 17.07 12.48
C PHE A 122 6.63 18.22 13.14
N SER A 123 6.25 19.46 12.85
CA SER A 123 6.77 20.65 13.54
C SER A 123 5.67 21.70 13.69
N GLN A 124 5.46 22.18 14.92
CA GLN A 124 4.44 23.20 15.24
C GLN A 124 4.76 24.59 14.66
N HIS A 125 5.90 24.76 13.96
CA HIS A 125 6.44 26.07 13.59
C HIS A 125 6.97 26.22 12.16
N VAL A 126 6.80 25.23 11.27
CA VAL A 126 7.26 25.39 9.88
C VAL A 126 6.23 24.83 8.92
N VAL A 127 5.53 25.72 8.22
CA VAL A 127 4.70 25.37 7.07
C VAL A 127 5.60 25.45 5.84
N THR A 128 6.05 24.30 5.34
CA THR A 128 6.69 24.27 4.03
C THR A 128 5.61 24.24 2.97
N GLU A 129 5.31 25.41 2.43
CA GLU A 129 4.42 25.57 1.28
C GLU A 129 5.28 25.48 0.00
N ASP A 130 4.77 24.76 -1.01
CA ASP A 130 5.30 24.70 -2.38
C ASP A 130 6.59 23.86 -2.63
N TYR A 131 6.42 22.55 -2.86
CA TYR A 131 7.44 21.65 -3.39
C TYR A 131 7.19 21.29 -4.86
N LYS A 132 8.27 20.99 -5.59
CA LYS A 132 8.26 20.41 -6.94
C LYS A 132 8.78 18.97 -6.87
N ILE A 133 8.02 18.04 -7.44
CA ILE A 133 8.45 16.64 -7.59
C ILE A 133 8.82 16.43 -9.07
N THR A 134 9.99 15.85 -9.32
CA THR A 134 10.48 15.52 -10.67
C THR A 134 10.83 14.05 -10.76
N PHE A 135 10.74 13.51 -11.97
CA PHE A 135 11.09 12.12 -12.23
C PHE A 135 11.69 11.98 -13.63
N GLY A 136 12.85 11.33 -13.74
CA GLY A 136 13.53 11.13 -15.02
C GLY A 136 14.89 10.45 -14.91
N GLY A 137 15.66 10.46 -15.98
CA GLY A 137 16.95 9.78 -16.08
C GLY A 137 18.16 10.59 -15.59
N SER A 138 18.02 11.90 -15.39
CA SER A 138 19.12 12.80 -14.99
C SER A 138 19.35 12.75 -13.48
N ASP A 139 20.61 12.69 -13.06
CA ASP A 139 21.01 12.80 -11.64
C ASP A 139 20.83 14.23 -11.10
N ASP A 140 20.94 15.22 -11.98
CA ASP A 140 20.39 16.56 -11.78
C ASP A 140 18.88 16.52 -11.98
N VAL A 141 18.17 16.44 -10.84
CA VAL A 141 16.71 16.36 -10.79
C VAL A 141 16.00 17.63 -11.26
N SER A 142 16.70 18.74 -11.44
CA SER A 142 16.11 19.98 -11.98
C SER A 142 15.82 19.89 -13.48
N LEU A 143 16.59 19.06 -14.19
CA LEU A 143 16.45 18.77 -15.62
C LEU A 143 15.34 17.74 -15.90
N ASN A 144 14.92 16.98 -14.87
CA ASN A 144 13.88 15.98 -15.02
C ASN A 144 12.49 16.63 -15.14
N PRO A 145 11.60 16.06 -15.98
CA PRO A 145 10.23 16.53 -16.09
C PRO A 145 9.50 16.53 -14.73
N PRO A 146 8.64 17.53 -14.46
CA PRO A 146 7.79 17.50 -13.29
C PRO A 146 6.76 16.37 -13.39
N CYS A 147 6.46 15.80 -12.23
CA CYS A 147 5.37 14.87 -12.02
C CYS A 147 4.00 15.52 -12.27
N GLY A 148 3.05 14.79 -12.84
CA GLY A 148 1.64 15.20 -12.92
C GLY A 148 0.86 14.66 -11.71
N GLY A 149 0.06 15.48 -11.02
CA GLY A 149 -0.73 15.01 -9.87
C GLY A 149 -1.41 16.12 -9.09
N LEU A 150 -2.36 15.74 -8.24
CA LEU A 150 -2.93 16.60 -7.21
C LEU A 150 -2.03 16.49 -5.97
N TYR A 151 -1.25 17.53 -5.71
CA TYR A 151 -0.47 17.67 -4.48
C TYR A 151 -1.03 18.87 -3.73
N ASP A 152 -1.83 18.59 -2.71
CA ASP A 152 -2.34 19.59 -1.78
C ASP A 152 -1.91 19.20 -0.36
N PHE A 153 -1.24 20.12 0.32
CA PHE A 153 -0.57 19.88 1.59
C PHE A 153 -1.45 20.43 2.71
N HIS A 154 -2.44 19.65 3.15
CA HIS A 154 -3.27 19.99 4.30
C HIS A 154 -2.73 19.34 5.58
N ASN A 155 -2.32 20.16 6.56
CA ASN A 155 -2.02 19.79 7.95
C ASN A 155 -1.09 18.58 8.18
N PHE A 156 0.22 18.86 8.26
CA PHE A 156 1.26 18.09 8.98
C PHE A 156 1.44 16.59 8.63
N THR A 157 0.67 16.07 7.67
CA THR A 157 0.74 14.71 7.12
C THR A 157 0.47 14.82 5.63
N ALA A 158 1.52 15.03 4.84
CA ALA A 158 1.35 15.22 3.41
C ALA A 158 1.74 13.99 2.62
N SER A 159 0.82 13.03 2.50
CA SER A 159 0.88 12.04 1.43
C SER A 159 0.58 12.74 0.11
N ALA A 160 1.60 13.36 -0.49
CA ALA A 160 1.51 13.82 -1.88
C ALA A 160 1.60 12.59 -2.77
N VAL A 161 0.70 12.46 -3.75
CA VAL A 161 0.74 11.37 -4.73
C VAL A 161 1.07 11.95 -6.11
N CYS A 162 2.32 11.76 -6.55
CA CYS A 162 2.67 11.96 -7.96
C CYS A 162 2.24 10.73 -8.75
N PHE A 163 1.52 10.93 -9.85
CA PHE A 163 1.28 9.90 -10.85
C PHE A 163 2.15 10.16 -12.07
N THR A 164 2.73 9.11 -12.62
CA THR A 164 3.23 9.17 -14.00
C THR A 164 2.29 8.32 -14.84
N ASN A 165 1.27 8.95 -15.42
CA ASN A 165 0.41 8.32 -16.42
C ASN A 165 0.53 9.11 -17.74
N PRO A 166 1.04 8.54 -18.84
CA PRO A 166 1.62 7.19 -18.99
C PRO A 166 2.71 6.89 -17.97
N LEU A 167 2.96 5.62 -17.66
CA LEU A 167 4.07 5.19 -16.82
C LEU A 167 5.36 5.65 -17.46
N LYS A 168 5.95 6.69 -16.87
CA LYS A 168 7.27 7.15 -17.28
C LYS A 168 8.28 6.18 -16.68
N THR A 169 9.31 5.88 -17.46
CA THR A 169 10.52 5.24 -16.95
C THR A 169 11.54 6.32 -16.60
N GLY A 170 12.33 6.04 -15.57
CA GLY A 170 13.33 6.97 -15.07
C GLY A 170 14.10 6.35 -13.92
N ARG A 171 15.18 7.02 -13.55
CA ARG A 171 16.12 6.53 -12.52
C ARG A 171 16.03 7.33 -11.23
N TYR A 172 15.78 8.64 -11.34
CA TYR A 172 15.85 9.56 -10.21
C TYR A 172 14.48 10.16 -9.94
N VAL A 173 14.02 10.01 -8.70
CA VAL A 173 12.93 10.80 -8.13
C VAL A 173 13.55 11.96 -7.37
N GLY A 174 13.15 13.18 -7.72
CA GLY A 174 13.61 14.42 -7.09
C GLY A 174 12.48 15.16 -6.39
N ILE A 175 12.78 15.74 -5.23
CA ILE A 175 11.89 16.61 -4.48
C ILE A 175 12.67 17.88 -4.18
N SER A 176 12.15 19.04 -4.57
CA SER A 176 12.80 20.33 -4.35
C SER A 176 11.83 21.40 -3.87
N THR A 177 12.29 22.32 -3.05
CA THR A 177 11.50 23.51 -2.68
C THR A 177 11.39 24.46 -3.89
N THR A 178 10.36 25.31 -3.91
CA THR A 178 10.24 26.38 -4.92
C THR A 178 10.67 27.76 -4.40
N LYS A 179 10.95 27.85 -3.09
CA LYS A 179 11.38 29.05 -2.36
C LYS A 179 12.51 28.69 -1.39
N GLU A 180 13.11 29.71 -0.78
CA GLU A 180 14.15 29.55 0.23
C GLU A 180 13.62 28.95 1.55
N GLN A 181 13.74 27.63 1.70
CA GLN A 181 13.30 26.92 2.91
C GLN A 181 14.06 25.60 3.06
N SER A 182 14.10 25.05 4.28
CA SER A 182 14.64 23.71 4.48
C SER A 182 13.66 22.65 3.93
N LEU A 183 14.19 21.61 3.32
CA LEU A 183 13.45 20.41 2.93
C LEU A 183 13.61 19.36 4.04
N GLN A 184 12.48 18.83 4.52
CA GLN A 184 12.41 17.76 5.51
C GLN A 184 11.58 16.62 4.93
N LEU A 185 12.10 15.40 4.97
CA LEU A 185 11.39 14.21 4.48
C LEU A 185 11.65 13.06 5.44
N CYS A 186 10.60 12.50 6.02
CA CYS A 186 10.66 11.38 6.96
C CYS A 186 10.50 10.04 6.28
N GLU A 187 9.66 9.95 5.25
CA GLU A 187 9.60 8.75 4.40
C GLU A 187 9.19 9.16 2.98
N VAL A 188 9.80 8.53 1.99
CA VAL A 188 9.47 8.66 0.57
C VAL A 188 9.30 7.25 0.03
N GLU A 189 8.06 6.87 -0.22
CA GLU A 189 7.72 5.57 -0.77
C GLU A 189 7.50 5.72 -2.28
N VAL A 190 8.25 4.97 -3.09
CA VAL A 190 8.10 4.97 -4.55
C VAL A 190 7.54 3.62 -4.97
N TYR A 191 6.41 3.65 -5.68
CA TYR A 191 5.70 2.44 -6.07
C TYR A 191 5.61 2.32 -7.59
N SER A 192 5.89 1.12 -8.09
CA SER A 192 5.60 0.75 -9.48
C SER A 192 4.28 -0.02 -9.55
N ARG A 193 3.55 0.18 -10.65
CA ARG A 193 2.58 -0.79 -11.14
C ARG A 193 3.31 -1.56 -12.22
N GLU A 194 3.38 -2.88 -12.08
CA GLU A 194 4.05 -3.73 -13.06
C GLU A 194 3.31 -3.61 -14.41
N ASN A 195 3.96 -2.99 -15.40
CA ASN A 195 3.52 -3.05 -16.79
C ASN A 195 3.94 -4.41 -17.35
N LEU A 196 2.98 -5.34 -17.41
CA LEU A 196 3.18 -6.71 -17.88
C LEU A 196 3.62 -6.78 -19.35
N ALA A 197 3.38 -5.72 -20.13
CA ALA A 197 3.75 -5.66 -21.54
C ALA A 197 5.19 -5.15 -21.77
N PHE A 198 5.82 -4.52 -20.78
CA PHE A 198 7.12 -3.87 -20.94
C PHE A 198 8.19 -4.82 -21.48
N ARG A 199 8.80 -4.45 -22.62
CA ARG A 199 9.82 -5.22 -23.36
C ARG A 199 9.43 -6.65 -23.71
N LYS A 200 8.13 -6.97 -23.68
CA LYS A 200 7.65 -8.29 -24.08
C LYS A 200 7.65 -8.45 -25.60
N PRO A 201 7.69 -9.68 -26.12
CA PRO A 201 7.56 -9.93 -27.54
C PRO A 201 6.25 -9.37 -28.10
N THR A 202 6.35 -8.60 -29.19
CA THR A 202 5.20 -8.01 -29.87
C THR A 202 5.09 -8.50 -31.31
N TYR A 203 3.88 -8.46 -31.84
CA TYR A 203 3.54 -8.89 -33.18
C TYR A 203 2.52 -7.93 -33.78
N GLN A 204 2.62 -7.66 -35.07
CA GLN A 204 1.65 -6.82 -35.76
C GLN A 204 1.38 -7.34 -37.16
N GLN A 205 0.26 -6.92 -37.75
CA GLN A 205 -0.09 -7.30 -39.10
C GLN A 205 0.82 -6.59 -40.12
N THR A 206 1.46 -7.38 -41.00
CA THR A 206 2.36 -6.99 -42.12
C THR A 206 3.73 -6.39 -41.74
N LYS A 207 4.73 -6.57 -42.63
CA LYS A 207 6.13 -6.10 -42.48
C LYS A 207 6.21 -4.58 -42.57
N THR A 208 6.90 -3.98 -41.60
CA THR A 208 6.87 -2.56 -41.27
C THR A 208 7.81 -1.69 -42.12
N LEU A 209 7.52 -0.38 -42.17
CA LEU A 209 8.51 0.66 -42.48
C LEU A 209 9.70 0.56 -41.51
N GLU A 210 10.93 0.86 -41.95
CA GLU A 210 12.18 0.72 -41.17
C GLU A 210 12.12 1.30 -39.73
N ASN A 211 11.25 2.30 -39.49
CA ASN A 211 11.11 3.01 -38.23
C ASN A 211 9.72 2.87 -37.57
N GLY A 212 9.06 1.72 -37.64
CA GLY A 212 7.73 1.57 -37.03
C GLY A 212 7.47 0.24 -36.34
N THR A 213 8.51 -0.46 -35.91
CA THR A 213 8.44 -1.83 -35.36
C THR A 213 7.49 -1.95 -34.17
N SER A 214 6.91 -3.14 -33.98
CA SER A 214 5.84 -3.35 -32.99
C SER A 214 6.29 -3.19 -31.54
N ASP A 215 7.56 -3.44 -31.25
CA ASP A 215 8.18 -3.41 -29.93
C ASP A 215 8.29 -2.00 -29.35
N ARG A 216 8.29 -0.97 -30.21
CA ARG A 216 8.25 0.43 -29.78
C ARG A 216 7.04 0.78 -28.94
N ALA A 217 5.92 0.07 -29.14
CA ALA A 217 4.73 0.28 -28.33
C ALA A 217 4.83 -0.30 -26.91
N VAL A 218 5.92 -0.96 -26.52
CA VAL A 218 6.10 -1.52 -25.16
C VAL A 218 7.50 -1.26 -24.61
N ASP A 219 8.19 -0.25 -25.14
CA ASP A 219 9.57 0.05 -24.77
C ASP A 219 9.67 1.05 -23.60
N GLY A 220 8.54 1.58 -23.12
CA GLY A 220 8.44 2.54 -22.03
C GLY A 220 8.70 3.98 -22.44
N ASN A 221 8.79 4.26 -23.75
CA ASN A 221 8.88 5.60 -24.31
C ASN A 221 7.52 6.00 -24.87
N SER A 222 6.77 6.84 -24.15
CA SER A 222 5.43 7.28 -24.55
C SER A 222 5.41 8.56 -25.41
N ASN A 223 6.50 8.90 -26.11
CA ASN A 223 6.56 10.11 -26.93
C ASN A 223 5.56 10.04 -28.09
N MET A 224 4.61 10.97 -28.12
CA MET A 224 3.52 10.98 -29.11
C MET A 224 3.98 11.48 -30.50
N ASP A 225 5.22 11.94 -30.64
CA ASP A 225 5.84 12.27 -31.93
C ASP A 225 6.39 11.01 -32.61
N PHE A 226 5.83 10.69 -33.78
CA PHE A 226 6.25 9.56 -34.60
C PHE A 226 7.74 9.59 -34.94
N TRP A 227 8.30 10.77 -35.23
CA TRP A 227 9.70 10.93 -35.60
C TRP A 227 10.65 10.86 -34.40
N GLY A 228 10.11 10.97 -33.19
CA GLY A 228 10.82 10.72 -31.94
C GLY A 228 11.15 9.24 -31.69
N GLY A 229 10.76 8.34 -32.60
CA GLY A 229 11.14 6.94 -32.56
C GLY A 229 10.37 6.07 -31.57
N SER A 230 9.34 6.61 -30.92
CA SER A 230 8.51 5.94 -29.91
C SER A 230 7.35 5.12 -30.49
N CYS A 231 6.83 5.50 -31.66
CA CYS A 231 5.57 4.91 -32.12
C CYS A 231 5.74 3.70 -33.05
N SER A 232 5.02 2.63 -32.74
CA SER A 232 4.76 1.55 -33.68
C SER A 232 3.83 2.03 -34.80
N PHE A 233 3.91 1.37 -35.97
CA PHE A 233 3.07 1.65 -37.12
C PHE A 233 2.47 0.36 -37.68
N VAL A 234 1.14 0.28 -37.66
CA VAL A 234 0.38 -0.79 -38.30
C VAL A 234 -0.15 -0.29 -39.64
N GLN A 235 0.30 -0.92 -40.72
CA GLN A 235 -0.01 -0.50 -42.10
C GLN A 235 -1.50 -0.62 -42.42
N LYS A 236 -1.96 0.17 -43.39
CA LYS A 236 -3.33 0.14 -43.88
C LYS A 236 -3.71 -1.23 -44.45
N ASN A 237 -4.62 -1.94 -43.79
CA ASN A 237 -5.10 -3.27 -44.17
C ASN A 237 -6.59 -3.39 -43.80
N PRO A 238 -7.37 -4.37 -44.30
CA PRO A 238 -8.64 -4.70 -43.66
C PRO A 238 -8.39 -5.26 -42.26
N PHE A 239 -8.92 -4.55 -41.27
CA PHE A 239 -8.86 -4.93 -39.85
C PHE A 239 -7.44 -5.11 -39.28
N PRO A 240 -6.57 -4.08 -39.37
CA PRO A 240 -5.22 -4.12 -38.83
C PRO A 240 -5.22 -4.48 -37.34
N TRP A 241 -4.17 -5.17 -36.89
CA TRP A 241 -3.99 -5.52 -35.48
C TRP A 241 -2.53 -5.42 -35.03
N TRP A 242 -2.38 -5.19 -33.73
CA TRP A 242 -1.13 -5.24 -32.98
C TRP A 242 -1.36 -6.09 -31.72
N ARG A 243 -0.33 -6.80 -31.26
CA ARG A 243 -0.40 -7.72 -30.12
C ARG A 243 0.89 -7.73 -29.32
N VAL A 244 0.76 -7.92 -28.01
CA VAL A 244 1.85 -8.29 -27.10
C VAL A 244 1.62 -9.69 -26.51
N ASP A 245 2.70 -10.45 -26.33
CA ASP A 245 2.75 -11.72 -25.60
C ASP A 245 3.32 -11.51 -24.19
N LEU A 246 2.48 -11.61 -23.17
CA LEU A 246 2.87 -11.40 -21.76
C LEU A 246 3.82 -12.50 -21.25
N GLY A 247 3.96 -13.62 -21.98
CA GLY A 247 4.80 -14.77 -21.68
C GLY A 247 4.05 -15.88 -20.94
N GLN A 248 3.05 -15.54 -20.14
CA GLN A 248 2.16 -16.47 -19.45
C GLN A 248 0.74 -15.89 -19.37
N ASP A 249 -0.23 -16.72 -18.95
CA ASP A 249 -1.59 -16.26 -18.74
C ASP A 249 -1.68 -15.34 -17.52
N GLU A 250 -1.98 -14.07 -17.75
CA GLU A 250 -2.14 -13.04 -16.73
C GLU A 250 -3.60 -12.61 -16.57
N ILE A 251 -3.95 -12.10 -15.39
CA ILE A 251 -5.24 -11.44 -15.19
C ILE A 251 -5.10 -9.97 -15.59
N VAL A 252 -5.65 -9.59 -16.74
CA VAL A 252 -5.63 -8.21 -17.24
C VAL A 252 -6.84 -7.45 -16.71
N THR A 253 -6.59 -6.31 -16.08
CA THR A 253 -7.61 -5.43 -15.48
C THR A 253 -7.66 -4.07 -16.14
N GLU A 254 -6.53 -3.60 -16.68
CA GLU A 254 -6.42 -2.31 -17.35
C GLU A 254 -5.41 -2.42 -18.50
N VAL A 255 -5.76 -1.81 -19.63
CA VAL A 255 -4.86 -1.61 -20.77
C VAL A 255 -4.81 -0.13 -21.06
N TYR A 256 -3.65 0.49 -20.88
CA TYR A 256 -3.43 1.89 -21.20
C TYR A 256 -2.82 2.01 -22.60
N VAL A 257 -3.33 2.94 -23.42
CA VAL A 257 -2.91 3.08 -24.82
C VAL A 257 -2.64 4.53 -25.14
N VAL A 258 -1.47 4.80 -25.72
CA VAL A 258 -1.03 6.13 -26.19
C VAL A 258 -1.03 6.18 -27.71
N GLY A 259 -1.65 7.22 -28.27
CA GLY A 259 -1.72 7.49 -29.71
C GLY A 259 -0.80 8.63 -30.13
N LEU A 260 -0.86 8.98 -31.43
CA LEU A 260 -0.10 10.10 -31.99
C LEU A 260 -0.63 11.46 -31.53
N LEU A 261 0.26 12.45 -31.49
CA LEU A 261 -0.06 13.84 -31.14
C LEU A 261 -1.05 14.49 -32.12
N ASP A 262 -0.79 14.33 -33.42
CA ASP A 262 -1.42 15.18 -34.44
C ASP A 262 -2.54 14.50 -35.24
N VAL A 263 -2.74 13.19 -35.06
CA VAL A 263 -3.66 12.41 -35.92
C VAL A 263 -4.50 11.40 -35.13
N ASP A 264 -5.82 11.50 -35.31
CA ASP A 264 -6.79 10.54 -34.77
C ASP A 264 -6.90 9.27 -35.62
N ARG A 265 -5.88 8.41 -35.61
CA ARG A 265 -5.91 7.17 -36.43
C ARG A 265 -6.64 6.01 -35.75
N LEU A 266 -6.64 5.92 -34.43
CA LEU A 266 -7.19 4.78 -33.69
C LEU A 266 -8.63 5.07 -33.20
N ARG A 267 -9.59 4.85 -34.09
CA ARG A 267 -11.03 5.00 -33.82
C ARG A 267 -11.77 3.70 -34.14
N GLN A 268 -12.83 3.42 -33.39
CA GLN A 268 -13.62 2.19 -33.48
C GLN A 268 -12.72 0.95 -33.47
N PHE A 269 -11.94 0.79 -32.39
CA PHE A 269 -11.05 -0.34 -32.19
C PHE A 269 -11.52 -1.22 -31.02
N GLU A 270 -11.03 -2.45 -30.95
CA GLU A 270 -11.28 -3.38 -29.87
C GLU A 270 -9.96 -3.74 -29.18
N ILE A 271 -10.03 -3.94 -27.87
CA ILE A 271 -8.95 -4.55 -27.08
C ILE A 271 -9.44 -5.94 -26.68
N ARG A 272 -8.62 -6.96 -26.93
CA ARG A 272 -8.96 -8.36 -26.63
C ARG A 272 -7.86 -9.03 -25.85
N VAL A 273 -8.26 -9.87 -24.89
CA VAL A 273 -7.36 -10.60 -24.00
C VAL A 273 -7.67 -12.09 -24.11
N GLY A 274 -6.69 -12.93 -24.39
CA GLY A 274 -6.90 -14.37 -24.51
C GLY A 274 -5.60 -15.19 -24.45
N SER A 275 -5.74 -16.50 -24.23
CA SER A 275 -4.58 -17.41 -24.07
C SER A 275 -4.02 -17.95 -25.39
N ILE A 276 -4.71 -17.70 -26.51
CA ILE A 276 -4.31 -18.16 -27.84
C ILE A 276 -3.95 -16.98 -28.74
N THR A 277 -3.07 -17.23 -29.71
CA THR A 277 -2.69 -16.27 -30.77
C THR A 277 -3.84 -16.12 -31.77
N ASP A 278 -4.94 -15.55 -31.33
CA ASP A 278 -6.20 -15.62 -32.04
C ASP A 278 -6.32 -14.56 -33.13
N THR A 279 -6.24 -14.95 -34.40
CA THR A 279 -6.60 -14.10 -35.54
C THR A 279 -8.11 -14.12 -35.84
N SER A 280 -8.86 -15.02 -35.20
CA SER A 280 -10.28 -15.35 -35.44
C SER A 280 -11.29 -14.72 -34.47
N MET A 281 -10.86 -13.79 -33.60
CA MET A 281 -11.75 -12.94 -32.78
C MET A 281 -12.63 -13.67 -31.74
N THR A 282 -12.21 -14.85 -31.32
CA THR A 282 -12.82 -15.62 -30.22
C THR A 282 -12.41 -15.13 -28.83
N SER A 283 -11.26 -14.44 -28.72
CA SER A 283 -10.76 -13.91 -27.44
C SER A 283 -11.70 -12.83 -26.86
N PRO A 284 -12.03 -12.87 -25.56
CA PRO A 284 -12.89 -11.89 -24.89
C PRO A 284 -12.48 -10.43 -25.09
N LYS A 285 -13.47 -9.53 -25.14
CA LYS A 285 -13.27 -8.09 -25.26
C LYS A 285 -13.05 -7.42 -23.91
N CYS A 286 -12.03 -6.59 -23.82
CA CYS A 286 -11.78 -5.72 -22.68
C CYS A 286 -12.69 -4.48 -22.74
N GLY A 287 -13.48 -4.31 -21.68
CA GLY A 287 -14.43 -3.21 -21.54
C GLY A 287 -15.84 -3.55 -22.06
N ARG A 288 -16.84 -2.80 -21.56
CA ARG A 288 -18.26 -2.99 -21.91
C ARG A 288 -18.65 -2.40 -23.26
N ALA A 289 -17.89 -1.43 -23.76
CA ALA A 289 -18.20 -0.77 -25.03
C ALA A 289 -17.96 -1.72 -26.21
N ALA A 290 -18.79 -1.61 -27.25
CA ALA A 290 -18.65 -2.43 -28.45
C ALA A 290 -17.31 -2.16 -29.16
N THR A 291 -16.89 -0.90 -29.18
CA THR A 291 -15.61 -0.39 -29.69
C THR A 291 -15.15 0.82 -28.88
N HIS A 292 -13.87 1.13 -28.97
CA HIS A 292 -13.19 2.23 -28.30
C HIS A 292 -12.73 3.30 -29.29
N ASN A 293 -12.49 4.50 -28.80
CA ASN A 293 -11.90 5.61 -29.55
C ASN A 293 -10.78 6.24 -28.73
N LEU A 294 -9.66 6.55 -29.39
CA LEU A 294 -8.55 7.26 -28.78
C LEU A 294 -8.40 8.63 -29.48
N PRO A 295 -8.64 9.76 -28.78
CA PRO A 295 -8.38 11.08 -29.30
C PRO A 295 -6.88 11.33 -29.52
N LYS A 296 -6.54 12.31 -30.35
CA LYS A 296 -5.18 12.73 -30.66
C LYS A 296 -4.55 13.43 -29.46
N GLY A 297 -3.24 13.23 -29.28
CA GLY A 297 -2.47 13.88 -28.22
C GLY A 297 -2.81 13.43 -26.80
N VAL A 298 -3.49 12.29 -26.64
CA VAL A 298 -3.80 11.71 -25.33
C VAL A 298 -3.48 10.23 -25.31
N GLY A 299 -3.11 9.73 -24.12
CA GLY A 299 -3.23 8.33 -23.78
C GLY A 299 -4.43 8.10 -22.87
N LEU A 300 -5.10 6.96 -23.02
CA LEU A 300 -6.30 6.61 -22.27
C LEU A 300 -6.22 5.20 -21.69
N SER A 301 -6.75 5.03 -20.48
CA SER A 301 -6.93 3.73 -19.83
C SER A 301 -8.23 3.07 -20.26
N PHE A 302 -8.16 1.79 -20.60
CA PHE A 302 -9.30 0.93 -20.92
C PHE A 302 -9.39 -0.20 -19.90
N PHE A 303 -10.44 -0.18 -19.09
CA PHE A 303 -10.61 -1.13 -18.00
C PHE A 303 -11.40 -2.38 -18.42
N CYS A 304 -10.86 -3.56 -18.12
CA CYS A 304 -11.50 -4.84 -18.41
C CYS A 304 -12.42 -5.23 -17.23
N HIS A 305 -13.73 -5.14 -17.44
CA HIS A 305 -14.73 -5.51 -16.43
C HIS A 305 -15.77 -6.49 -17.00
N PRO A 306 -15.81 -7.75 -16.53
CA PRO A 306 -14.92 -8.36 -15.52
C PRO A 306 -13.46 -8.47 -16.01
N SER A 307 -12.52 -8.64 -15.07
CA SER A 307 -11.10 -8.88 -15.38
C SER A 307 -10.94 -10.10 -16.29
N LEU A 308 -10.04 -10.02 -17.26
CA LEU A 308 -9.87 -11.04 -18.29
C LEU A 308 -8.58 -11.81 -18.07
N LYS A 309 -8.62 -13.13 -18.13
CA LYS A 309 -7.41 -13.96 -18.09
C LYS A 309 -6.92 -14.25 -19.50
N GLY A 310 -5.64 -14.03 -19.76
CA GLY A 310 -5.01 -14.41 -21.03
C GLY A 310 -3.54 -14.02 -21.13
N ARG A 311 -2.84 -14.67 -22.05
CA ARG A 311 -1.42 -14.43 -22.35
C ARG A 311 -1.20 -13.34 -23.38
N TYR A 312 -2.16 -13.09 -24.27
CA TYR A 312 -2.03 -12.14 -25.36
C TYR A 312 -3.01 -10.98 -25.20
N VAL A 313 -2.51 -9.75 -25.31
CA VAL A 313 -3.34 -8.55 -25.43
C VAL A 313 -3.26 -8.06 -26.87
N THR A 314 -4.40 -7.96 -27.54
CA THR A 314 -4.50 -7.58 -28.96
C THR A 314 -5.34 -6.31 -29.10
N ILE A 315 -4.80 -5.31 -29.79
CA ILE A 315 -5.49 -4.08 -30.20
C ILE A 315 -5.78 -4.19 -31.69
N ARG A 316 -7.04 -4.01 -32.08
CA ARG A 316 -7.50 -4.21 -33.47
C ARG A 316 -8.49 -3.13 -33.89
N ASP A 317 -8.30 -2.59 -35.07
CA ASP A 317 -9.28 -1.72 -35.72
C ASP A 317 -10.41 -2.56 -36.34
N VAL A 318 -11.67 -2.16 -36.12
CA VAL A 318 -12.84 -2.89 -36.62
C VAL A 318 -13.63 -2.18 -37.73
N ARG A 319 -13.12 -1.09 -38.29
CA ARG A 319 -13.81 -0.29 -39.33
C ARG A 319 -13.95 -0.97 -40.69
N GLY A 320 -13.31 -2.12 -40.91
CA GLY A 320 -13.43 -2.94 -42.13
C GLY A 320 -12.88 -2.36 -43.44
N GLY A 321 -12.70 -1.04 -43.54
CA GLY A 321 -11.95 -0.40 -44.62
C GLY A 321 -10.43 -0.57 -44.50
N ARG A 322 -9.66 -0.14 -45.51
CA ARG A 322 -8.19 -0.05 -45.43
C ARG A 322 -7.77 1.08 -44.50
N SER A 323 -7.81 0.82 -43.20
CA SER A 323 -7.30 1.70 -42.14
C SER A 323 -6.01 1.15 -41.55
N GLY A 324 -5.23 2.02 -40.92
CA GLY A 324 -4.00 1.69 -40.21
C GLY A 324 -3.88 2.64 -39.02
N PHE A 325 -3.12 2.26 -38.00
CA PHE A 325 -3.01 3.00 -36.76
C PHE A 325 -1.59 2.96 -36.21
N ASN A 326 -1.35 3.81 -35.22
CA ASN A 326 -0.10 3.91 -34.51
C ASN A 326 -0.37 3.71 -33.02
N LEU A 327 0.55 3.05 -32.34
CA LEU A 327 0.57 2.93 -30.89
C LEU A 327 1.94 3.41 -30.43
N CYS A 328 1.96 4.48 -29.63
CA CYS A 328 3.19 5.06 -29.10
C CYS A 328 3.60 4.43 -27.77
N GLU A 329 2.63 3.93 -27.00
CA GLU A 329 2.88 3.09 -25.84
C GLU A 329 1.60 2.29 -25.55
N VAL A 330 1.78 1.06 -25.07
CA VAL A 330 0.73 0.15 -24.61
C VAL A 330 1.21 -0.48 -23.32
N GLU A 331 0.50 -0.18 -22.25
CA GLU A 331 0.79 -0.72 -20.93
C GLU A 331 -0.32 -1.69 -20.54
N VAL A 332 0.05 -2.85 -20.03
CA VAL A 332 -0.89 -3.88 -19.59
C VAL A 332 -0.73 -4.06 -18.10
N TYR A 333 -1.80 -3.83 -17.37
CA TYR A 333 -1.82 -3.94 -15.93
C TYR A 333 -2.67 -5.12 -15.49
N SER A 334 -2.11 -5.83 -14.52
CA SER A 334 -2.84 -6.77 -13.69
C SER A 334 -3.06 -6.17 -12.31
N GLU A 335 -4.11 -6.60 -11.63
CA GLU A 335 -4.24 -6.39 -10.18
C GLU A 335 -3.33 -7.31 -9.36
N GLN A 336 -2.44 -8.08 -10.00
CA GLN A 336 -1.53 -9.09 -9.45
C GLN A 336 -2.06 -9.85 -8.21
N ARG A 337 -2.50 -11.09 -8.47
CA ARG A 337 -2.51 -12.12 -7.43
C ARG A 337 -1.06 -12.39 -7.03
N VAL A 338 -0.71 -12.07 -5.79
CA VAL A 338 0.38 -12.76 -5.08
C VAL A 338 -0.01 -14.24 -4.99
N TYR A 339 0.46 -15.08 -5.92
CA TYR A 339 0.38 -16.53 -5.78
C TYR A 339 1.63 -17.00 -5.06
N GLY A 340 1.55 -17.09 -3.73
CA GLY A 340 2.62 -17.55 -2.87
C GLY A 340 2.22 -17.55 -1.40
N ASN A 341 1.24 -18.38 -1.05
CA ASN A 341 0.70 -18.64 0.28
C ASN A 341 -0.14 -17.54 0.94
N TYR A 342 -1.13 -18.00 1.70
CA TYR A 342 -2.03 -17.24 2.56
C TYR A 342 -1.25 -16.44 3.64
N ASP A 343 -0.53 -15.37 3.28
CA ASP A 343 0.22 -14.58 4.27
C ASP A 343 0.70 -13.22 3.72
N CYS A 344 -0.22 -12.31 3.35
CA CYS A 344 0.19 -10.93 3.02
C CYS A 344 -0.80 -9.89 3.58
N LEU A 345 -2.12 -10.17 3.51
CA LEU A 345 -3.14 -9.48 4.30
C LEU A 345 -3.02 -9.79 5.81
N LEU A 346 -2.63 -11.02 6.18
CA LEU A 346 -2.24 -11.38 7.56
C LEU A 346 -1.00 -10.57 7.98
N THR A 347 0.05 -10.52 7.16
CA THR A 347 1.32 -9.87 7.51
C THR A 347 1.19 -8.37 7.72
N ALA A 348 0.42 -7.66 6.86
CA ALA A 348 0.15 -6.24 7.05
C ALA A 348 -0.63 -5.99 8.35
N CYS A 349 -1.70 -6.74 8.61
CA CYS A 349 -2.46 -6.62 9.85
C CYS A 349 -1.65 -7.02 11.09
N HIS A 350 -0.79 -8.04 10.98
CA HIS A 350 0.15 -8.44 12.03
C HIS A 350 1.18 -7.36 12.30
N SER A 351 1.56 -6.55 11.31
CA SER A 351 2.60 -5.51 11.45
C SER A 351 2.09 -4.17 11.97
N GLN A 352 0.79 -3.87 11.82
CA GLN A 352 0.20 -2.61 12.23
C GLN A 352 0.00 -2.54 13.75
N ALA A 353 0.91 -1.88 14.46
CA ALA A 353 0.77 -1.66 15.90
C ALA A 353 -0.41 -0.71 16.17
N ILE A 354 -1.25 -1.05 17.15
CA ILE A 354 -2.35 -0.19 17.61
C ILE A 354 -1.80 1.01 18.39
N GLY A 355 -0.60 0.88 18.97
CA GLY A 355 0.07 1.96 19.69
C GLY A 355 -0.05 1.84 21.20
N VAL A 356 -0.20 0.62 21.73
CA VAL A 356 -0.16 0.35 23.18
C VAL A 356 1.16 0.83 23.79
N THR A 357 2.23 0.85 23.01
CA THR A 357 3.53 1.44 23.38
C THR A 357 3.49 2.94 23.71
N SER A 358 2.55 3.70 23.14
CA SER A 358 2.46 5.16 23.30
C SER A 358 1.35 5.58 24.26
N SER A 359 1.67 6.46 25.21
CA SER A 359 0.68 7.08 26.10
C SER A 359 -0.26 8.05 25.38
N ASP A 360 0.13 8.55 24.21
CA ASP A 360 -0.69 9.48 23.42
C ASP A 360 -1.75 8.72 22.60
N ALA A 361 -1.42 7.51 22.14
CA ALA A 361 -2.35 6.65 21.41
C ALA A 361 -3.30 5.91 22.36
N ILE A 362 -2.76 5.29 23.41
CA ILE A 362 -3.54 4.61 24.45
C ILE A 362 -3.16 5.24 25.79
N PRO A 363 -3.99 6.12 26.39
CA PRO A 363 -3.71 6.77 27.67
C PRO A 363 -3.49 5.79 28.83
N ASP A 364 -2.77 6.23 29.86
CA ASP A 364 -2.51 5.40 31.06
C ASP A 364 -3.79 4.90 31.74
N GLY A 365 -4.86 5.70 31.70
CA GLY A 365 -6.18 5.34 32.23
C GLY A 365 -6.85 4.18 31.50
N SER A 366 -6.41 3.83 30.30
CA SER A 366 -6.91 2.69 29.53
C SER A 366 -6.36 1.34 30.00
N PHE A 367 -5.37 1.35 30.90
CA PHE A 367 -4.79 0.12 31.45
C PHE A 367 -5.40 -0.19 32.81
N SER A 368 -5.85 -1.43 32.98
CA SER A 368 -6.30 -1.98 34.24
C SER A 368 -5.75 -3.39 34.42
N ALA A 369 -5.89 -3.98 35.61
CA ALA A 369 -5.43 -5.34 35.86
C ALA A 369 -6.21 -5.99 36.99
N SER A 370 -6.04 -7.30 37.17
CA SER A 370 -6.55 -8.02 38.34
C SER A 370 -6.05 -7.42 39.66
N SER A 371 -4.77 -7.04 39.69
CA SER A 371 -4.09 -6.46 40.84
C SER A 371 -2.75 -5.85 40.42
N SER A 372 -2.02 -5.22 41.35
CA SER A 372 -0.66 -4.74 41.10
C SER A 372 0.21 -4.92 42.34
N TYR A 373 1.48 -5.27 42.15
CA TYR A 373 2.44 -5.44 43.24
C TYR A 373 2.65 -4.16 44.06
N ASN A 374 2.84 -3.03 43.37
CA ASN A 374 2.88 -1.68 43.94
C ASN A 374 2.69 -0.64 42.82
N ASN A 375 2.76 0.66 43.16
CA ASN A 375 2.58 1.76 42.21
C ASN A 375 3.62 1.80 41.07
N ASN A 376 4.80 1.20 41.26
CA ASN A 376 5.87 1.11 40.27
C ASN A 376 5.75 -0.12 39.34
N ARG A 377 4.75 -0.98 39.59
CA ARG A 377 4.39 -2.17 38.80
C ARG A 377 2.93 -2.12 38.32
N ARG A 378 2.38 -0.91 38.24
CA ARG A 378 1.01 -0.64 37.83
C ARG A 378 0.73 -1.09 36.38
N PRO A 379 -0.54 -1.21 35.97
CA PRO A 379 -0.88 -1.71 34.64
C PRO A 379 -0.27 -0.90 33.48
N SER A 380 -0.25 0.44 33.60
CA SER A 380 0.24 1.33 32.54
C SER A 380 1.74 1.27 32.27
N VAL A 381 2.54 0.67 33.17
CA VAL A 381 3.98 0.41 32.91
C VAL A 381 4.22 -0.91 32.17
N GLY A 382 3.15 -1.63 31.82
CA GLY A 382 3.16 -2.86 31.03
C GLY A 382 3.19 -2.64 29.52
N ARG A 383 3.70 -1.50 29.04
CA ARG A 383 3.82 -1.21 27.60
C ARG A 383 5.10 -1.83 27.04
N LEU A 384 5.06 -2.36 25.83
CA LEU A 384 6.23 -2.93 25.15
C LEU A 384 7.38 -1.90 25.06
N ASN A 385 8.63 -2.36 25.14
CA ASN A 385 9.85 -1.54 25.05
C ASN A 385 10.02 -0.43 26.08
N GLN A 386 9.08 -0.27 27.01
CA GLN A 386 9.22 0.71 28.08
C GLN A 386 10.36 0.29 29.00
N ASN A 387 11.20 1.25 29.41
CA ASN A 387 12.26 1.02 30.38
C ASN A 387 11.67 0.88 31.81
N SER A 388 10.98 -0.23 32.05
CA SER A 388 10.26 -0.53 33.28
C SER A 388 10.37 -2.02 33.60
N TRP A 389 9.87 -2.44 34.77
CA TRP A 389 9.72 -3.86 35.09
C TRP A 389 8.44 -4.48 34.51
N GLY A 390 7.67 -3.72 33.70
CA GLY A 390 6.36 -4.16 33.27
C GLY A 390 5.31 -4.14 34.37
N TRP A 391 4.11 -4.60 34.02
CA TRP A 391 3.06 -4.89 34.99
C TRP A 391 3.36 -6.20 35.73
N LEU A 392 3.19 -6.18 37.06
CA LEU A 392 3.21 -7.38 37.91
C LEU A 392 1.96 -7.40 38.79
N PRO A 393 1.26 -8.54 38.92
CA PRO A 393 0.17 -8.70 39.88
C PRO A 393 0.66 -8.64 41.33
N LYS A 394 -0.26 -8.52 42.29
CA LYS A 394 0.05 -8.45 43.72
C LYS A 394 0.78 -9.68 44.24
N THR A 395 0.39 -10.85 43.73
CA THR A 395 1.05 -12.14 44.02
C THR A 395 1.28 -12.89 42.71
N ASN A 396 2.16 -13.88 42.71
CA ASN A 396 2.40 -14.74 41.56
C ASN A 396 1.58 -16.04 41.58
N THR A 397 0.77 -16.28 42.61
CA THR A 397 0.01 -17.53 42.80
C THR A 397 -1.41 -17.52 42.23
N ASN A 398 -2.01 -16.36 41.95
CA ASN A 398 -3.40 -16.27 41.50
C ASN A 398 -3.56 -16.60 40.00
N HIS A 399 -4.14 -17.76 39.67
CA HIS A 399 -4.31 -18.19 38.28
C HIS A 399 -5.24 -17.30 37.43
N SER A 400 -6.03 -16.44 38.08
CA SER A 400 -6.95 -15.50 37.41
C SER A 400 -6.34 -14.11 37.21
N ASP A 401 -5.02 -13.95 37.37
CA ASP A 401 -4.36 -12.68 37.12
C ASP A 401 -4.41 -12.28 35.64
N TYR A 402 -4.64 -11.00 35.37
CA TYR A 402 -4.64 -10.47 34.00
C TYR A 402 -4.20 -9.00 33.94
N LEU A 403 -3.60 -8.64 32.80
CA LEU A 403 -3.44 -7.26 32.35
C LEU A 403 -4.53 -6.96 31.33
N GLN A 404 -5.31 -5.90 31.54
CA GLN A 404 -6.39 -5.48 30.64
C GLN A 404 -6.07 -4.13 30.01
N ILE A 405 -6.40 -4.00 28.73
CA ILE A 405 -6.21 -2.77 27.95
C ILE A 405 -7.53 -2.45 27.25
N ASP A 406 -8.02 -1.22 27.44
CA ASP A 406 -9.04 -0.59 26.59
C ASP A 406 -8.34 0.05 25.38
N LEU A 407 -8.61 -0.48 24.19
CA LEU A 407 -8.05 -0.01 22.92
C LEU A 407 -8.74 1.27 22.41
N LEU A 408 -9.72 1.80 23.17
CA LEU A 408 -10.55 2.98 22.90
C LEU A 408 -11.59 2.79 21.80
N TYR A 409 -11.22 2.09 20.74
CA TYR A 409 -12.05 1.81 19.58
C TYR A 409 -12.17 0.30 19.35
N ASP A 410 -13.09 -0.08 18.46
CA ASP A 410 -13.24 -1.46 18.04
C ASP A 410 -12.15 -1.80 17.02
N TYR A 411 -11.43 -2.91 17.22
CA TYR A 411 -10.39 -3.38 16.31
C TYR A 411 -10.64 -4.81 15.85
N VAL A 412 -10.14 -5.13 14.67
CA VAL A 412 -9.81 -6.51 14.29
C VAL A 412 -8.41 -6.80 14.82
N ILE A 413 -8.29 -7.68 15.81
CA ILE A 413 -7.00 -8.06 16.41
C ILE A 413 -6.35 -9.14 15.57
N CYS A 414 -5.09 -8.90 15.21
CA CYS A 414 -4.33 -9.72 14.29
C CYS A 414 -3.08 -10.30 14.93
N ALA A 415 -2.35 -9.56 15.77
CA ALA A 415 -1.22 -10.12 16.49
C ALA A 415 -1.10 -9.51 17.88
N VAL A 416 -0.33 -10.17 18.74
CA VAL A 416 0.08 -9.66 20.05
C VAL A 416 1.57 -9.88 20.23
N ALA A 417 2.24 -8.97 20.92
CA ALA A 417 3.62 -9.14 21.34
C ALA A 417 3.76 -9.00 22.86
N THR A 418 4.64 -9.80 23.45
CA THR A 418 4.96 -9.78 24.87
C THR A 418 6.46 -9.64 25.10
N GLN A 419 6.83 -9.06 26.24
CA GLN A 419 8.21 -8.89 26.69
C GLN A 419 8.26 -8.98 28.23
N GLY A 420 9.37 -9.45 28.79
CA GLY A 420 9.60 -9.59 30.24
C GLY A 420 9.90 -8.27 30.96
N ALA A 421 10.34 -8.33 32.21
CA ALA A 421 10.72 -7.15 33.01
C ALA A 421 12.13 -6.66 32.70
N ASN A 422 12.34 -5.41 32.26
CA ASN A 422 13.70 -4.92 31.95
C ASN A 422 14.63 -4.96 33.18
N GLY A 423 14.09 -4.66 34.35
CA GLY A 423 14.88 -4.50 35.59
C GLY A 423 15.11 -5.77 36.41
N GLY A 424 14.68 -6.96 35.95
CA GLY A 424 14.85 -8.21 36.70
C GLY A 424 14.56 -9.45 35.87
N ASP A 425 15.08 -10.60 36.29
CA ASP A 425 14.89 -11.87 35.57
C ASP A 425 13.49 -12.46 35.85
N GLN A 426 12.47 -11.79 35.31
CA GLN A 426 11.05 -12.13 35.46
C GLN A 426 10.31 -11.97 34.13
N TRP A 427 9.55 -12.98 33.74
CA TRP A 427 8.76 -12.98 32.50
C TRP A 427 7.73 -14.11 32.50
N ILE A 428 6.71 -14.00 31.66
CA ILE A 428 5.77 -15.09 31.41
C ILE A 428 6.34 -16.08 30.37
N THR A 429 6.07 -17.37 30.54
CA THR A 429 6.48 -18.43 29.59
C THR A 429 5.31 -19.02 28.83
N LYS A 430 4.08 -18.89 29.35
CA LYS A 430 2.83 -19.18 28.63
C LYS A 430 1.70 -18.26 29.07
N TYR A 431 0.79 -17.96 28.15
CA TYR A 431 -0.38 -17.12 28.43
C TYR A 431 -1.56 -17.44 27.51
N LYS A 432 -2.74 -16.97 27.90
CA LYS A 432 -3.94 -16.90 27.05
C LYS A 432 -4.31 -15.43 26.84
N ILE A 433 -5.14 -15.16 25.84
CA ILE A 433 -5.78 -13.85 25.68
C ILE A 433 -7.30 -13.99 25.76
N GLN A 434 -7.95 -12.97 26.34
CA GLN A 434 -9.41 -12.83 26.32
C GLN A 434 -9.79 -11.52 25.65
N LEU A 435 -10.89 -11.52 24.90
CA LEU A 435 -11.30 -10.42 24.04
C LEU A 435 -12.75 -10.03 24.34
N SER A 436 -13.04 -8.73 24.28
CA SER A 436 -14.38 -8.18 24.53
C SER A 436 -14.62 -6.90 23.73
N LEU A 437 -15.87 -6.63 23.38
CA LEU A 437 -16.31 -5.35 22.81
C LEU A 437 -16.91 -4.41 23.88
N ASN A 438 -17.26 -4.91 25.07
CA ASN A 438 -18.08 -4.18 26.04
C ASN A 438 -17.51 -4.14 27.46
N SER A 439 -16.30 -4.67 27.68
CA SER A 439 -15.60 -4.76 28.98
C SER A 439 -16.25 -5.62 30.07
N THR A 440 -17.41 -6.23 29.83
CA THR A 440 -18.11 -7.07 30.81
C THR A 440 -18.01 -8.55 30.46
N THR A 441 -18.28 -8.91 29.21
CA THR A 441 -18.22 -10.29 28.73
C THR A 441 -16.93 -10.51 27.94
N PHE A 442 -16.04 -11.36 28.46
CA PHE A 442 -14.77 -11.70 27.82
C PHE A 442 -14.81 -13.12 27.28
N ASN A 443 -14.48 -13.27 26.00
CA ASN A 443 -14.33 -14.56 25.35
C ASN A 443 -12.85 -14.95 25.28
N ILE A 444 -12.52 -16.18 25.64
CA ILE A 444 -11.17 -16.73 25.44
C ILE A 444 -10.92 -16.91 23.95
N TYR A 445 -9.76 -16.49 23.48
CA TYR A 445 -9.34 -16.69 22.09
C TYR A 445 -9.15 -18.18 21.76
N ARG A 446 -9.68 -18.61 20.62
CA ARG A 446 -9.63 -20.00 20.16
C ARG A 446 -9.06 -20.08 18.75
N GLU A 447 -8.40 -21.18 18.45
CA GLU A 447 -8.02 -21.58 17.10
C GLU A 447 -8.51 -23.01 16.87
N ASN A 448 -9.18 -23.27 15.75
CA ASN A 448 -9.81 -24.55 15.44
C ASN A 448 -10.73 -25.05 16.57
N ASN A 449 -11.53 -24.14 17.15
CA ASN A 449 -12.40 -24.39 18.31
C ASN A 449 -11.69 -24.82 19.61
N THR A 450 -10.36 -24.70 19.70
CA THR A 450 -9.60 -25.02 20.92
C THR A 450 -9.03 -23.76 21.56
N GLU A 451 -9.03 -23.68 22.89
CA GLU A 451 -8.45 -22.54 23.61
C GLU A 451 -6.97 -22.40 23.28
N LYS A 452 -6.60 -21.23 22.77
CA LYS A 452 -5.23 -20.99 22.35
C LYS A 452 -4.37 -20.62 23.56
N VAL A 453 -3.36 -21.46 23.83
CA VAL A 453 -2.24 -21.14 24.74
C VAL A 453 -1.06 -20.69 23.89
N PHE A 454 -0.56 -19.48 24.17
CA PHE A 454 0.59 -18.89 23.51
C PHE A 454 1.86 -19.18 24.30
N ASN A 455 2.96 -19.44 23.58
CA ASN A 455 4.29 -19.49 24.18
C ASN A 455 4.77 -18.06 24.42
N GLY A 456 5.12 -17.74 25.67
CA GLY A 456 5.63 -16.43 26.08
C GLY A 456 7.14 -16.30 25.85
N ASN A 457 7.77 -15.52 26.72
CA ASN A 457 9.17 -15.11 26.62
C ASN A 457 10.13 -16.15 27.22
N SER A 458 11.39 -16.05 26.80
CA SER A 458 12.52 -16.84 27.30
C SER A 458 13.53 -16.02 28.09
N GLY A 459 13.35 -14.70 28.15
CA GLY A 459 14.15 -13.77 28.93
C GLY A 459 13.41 -12.46 29.25
N ARG A 460 14.16 -11.50 29.78
CA ARG A 460 13.63 -10.19 30.20
C ARG A 460 13.36 -9.22 29.05
N ASN A 461 14.13 -9.32 27.97
CA ASN A 461 14.18 -8.31 26.91
C ASN A 461 13.83 -8.83 25.52
N ASP A 462 13.71 -10.15 25.34
CA ASP A 462 13.21 -10.73 24.10
C ASP A 462 11.75 -10.33 23.90
N ILE A 463 11.40 -9.99 22.66
CA ILE A 463 10.03 -9.71 22.24
C ILE A 463 9.54 -10.95 21.50
N VAL A 464 8.48 -11.54 22.01
CA VAL A 464 7.84 -12.71 21.39
C VAL A 464 6.49 -12.24 20.82
N LYS A 465 6.32 -12.43 19.52
CA LYS A 465 5.13 -12.00 18.78
C LYS A 465 4.41 -13.20 18.20
N HIS A 466 3.08 -13.21 18.33
CA HIS A 466 2.21 -14.24 17.76
C HIS A 466 1.12 -13.60 16.90
N GLY A 467 1.01 -14.07 15.65
CA GLY A 467 -0.15 -13.82 14.81
C GLY A 467 -1.33 -14.70 15.21
N LEU A 468 -2.54 -14.15 15.14
CA LEU A 468 -3.80 -14.82 15.40
C LEU A 468 -4.31 -15.42 14.09
N ARG A 469 -4.56 -16.74 14.06
CA ARG A 469 -5.05 -17.42 12.84
C ARG A 469 -6.51 -17.14 12.54
N GLU A 470 -7.33 -17.11 13.58
CA GLU A 470 -8.72 -16.65 13.52
C GLU A 470 -8.74 -15.19 13.97
N TYR A 471 -9.08 -14.24 13.10
CA TYR A 471 -9.15 -12.84 13.50
C TYR A 471 -10.30 -12.61 14.46
N ALA A 472 -10.08 -11.77 15.46
CA ALA A 472 -11.05 -11.55 16.53
C ALA A 472 -11.35 -10.07 16.75
N LEU A 473 -12.64 -9.76 16.90
CA LEU A 473 -13.11 -8.41 17.19
C LEU A 473 -12.94 -8.09 18.67
N ALA A 474 -12.28 -6.96 18.98
CA ALA A 474 -12.12 -6.51 20.35
C ALA A 474 -11.92 -5.00 20.45
N LYS A 475 -12.50 -4.43 21.50
CA LYS A 475 -12.12 -3.13 22.05
C LYS A 475 -11.31 -3.30 23.33
N PHE A 476 -11.56 -4.37 24.08
CA PHE A 476 -10.85 -4.70 25.30
C PHE A 476 -10.12 -6.02 25.12
N ILE A 477 -8.85 -6.06 25.51
CA ILE A 477 -8.03 -7.26 25.51
C ILE A 477 -7.45 -7.52 26.90
N ARG A 478 -7.45 -8.79 27.30
CA ARG A 478 -6.78 -9.29 28.51
C ARG A 478 -5.66 -10.24 28.15
N PHE A 479 -4.48 -10.02 28.72
CA PHE A 479 -3.39 -11.00 28.75
C PHE A 479 -3.44 -11.75 30.07
N VAL A 480 -3.59 -13.07 30.02
CA VAL A 480 -3.77 -13.95 31.18
C VAL A 480 -2.57 -14.88 31.31
N PRO A 481 -1.60 -14.57 32.19
CA PRO A 481 -0.44 -15.43 32.42
C PRO A 481 -0.84 -16.80 32.96
N THR A 482 -0.33 -17.87 32.35
CA THR A 482 -0.57 -19.25 32.81
C THR A 482 0.69 -19.90 33.38
N GLU A 483 1.86 -19.59 32.84
CA GLU A 483 3.18 -20.03 33.34
C GLU A 483 4.17 -18.87 33.28
N TYR A 484 5.18 -18.85 34.16
CA TYR A 484 6.14 -17.75 34.29
C TYR A 484 7.47 -18.21 34.92
N TYR A 485 8.51 -17.41 34.70
CA TYR A 485 9.80 -17.52 35.39
C TYR A 485 9.95 -16.35 36.37
N GLY A 486 10.23 -16.65 37.65
CA GLY A 486 10.36 -15.67 38.73
C GLY A 486 9.02 -15.02 39.14
N PHE A 487 8.41 -14.26 38.24
CA PHE A 487 7.12 -13.58 38.44
C PHE A 487 6.38 -13.36 37.12
N LYS A 488 5.06 -13.11 37.18
CA LYS A 488 4.18 -12.82 36.02
C LYS A 488 4.39 -11.41 35.47
N ALA A 489 5.60 -11.10 35.01
CA ALA A 489 5.91 -9.80 34.44
C ALA A 489 5.49 -9.70 32.97
N LEU A 490 4.83 -8.60 32.60
CA LEU A 490 4.37 -8.33 31.24
C LEU A 490 4.66 -6.90 30.79
N ARG A 491 5.21 -6.80 29.58
CA ARG A 491 5.16 -5.64 28.70
C ARG A 491 4.55 -6.08 27.36
N VAL A 492 3.57 -5.36 26.81
CA VAL A 492 2.79 -5.83 25.66
C VAL A 492 2.52 -4.77 24.60
N GLU A 493 2.31 -5.24 23.37
CA GLU A 493 1.76 -4.48 22.23
C GLU A 493 0.70 -5.33 21.53
N VAL A 494 -0.25 -4.67 20.87
CA VAL A 494 -1.34 -5.30 20.13
C VAL A 494 -1.31 -4.78 18.70
N TYR A 495 -1.54 -5.67 17.75
CA TYR A 495 -1.51 -5.35 16.33
C TYR A 495 -2.87 -5.66 15.72
N GLY A 496 -3.36 -4.75 14.89
CA GLY A 496 -4.70 -4.86 14.34
C GLY A 496 -5.12 -3.64 13.54
N VAL A 497 -6.31 -3.73 12.94
CA VAL A 497 -6.89 -2.69 12.09
C VAL A 497 -8.09 -2.07 12.80
N LEU A 498 -8.13 -0.74 12.86
CA LEU A 498 -9.23 0.04 13.43
C LEU A 498 -10.52 -0.18 12.62
N LEU A 499 -11.62 -0.45 13.32
CA LEU A 499 -12.96 -0.38 12.75
C LEU A 499 -13.50 1.03 12.97
N SER A 500 -13.62 1.81 11.90
CA SER A 500 -14.21 3.15 12.03
C SER A 500 -15.66 3.03 12.48
N THR A 501 -15.98 3.67 13.59
CA THR A 501 -17.35 4.01 13.95
C THR A 501 -17.72 5.22 13.11
N GLY A 502 -18.73 5.07 12.24
CA GLY A 502 -19.26 6.15 11.40
C GLY A 502 -19.84 7.33 12.17
#